data_AF-A0A4Y7TMB1-F1
#
_entry.id   AF-A0A4Y7TMB1-F1
#
_cell.length_a   1.000
_cell.length_b   1.000
_cell.length_c   1.000
_cell.angle_alpha   90.00
_cell.angle_beta   90.00
_cell.angle_gamma   90.00
#
_symmetry.space_group_name_H-M   'P 1'
#
loop_
_entity.id
_entity.type
_entity.pdbx_description
1 polymer ?
#
loop_
_entity_poly.entity_id
_entity_poly.type
_entity_poly.pdbx_seq_one_letter_code
_entity_poly.pdbx_strand_id
1 'polypeptide(L)'
;MLHQHGCLLLALASLCNVKAQQSSTTPHVLMYSATQEGLFRHDSIPTAIQRLKVNQDSIKVVFENTEDGSTFTASNLAKYDAVVFLSTVGEVLDNPGKNALQTYFNSGGNFVGIHSTSDCLRNTTSFVRQLGARFDYHADLQEATVNVIGPTHPSTSGVPSAWTLRDEMYNFESNPRDLGAIVVLSADESSYTDDRERRFDQGSPHPIAWYQERAAGVDASGTAGRSFYTSLGHLNETWQDPVFLSHILGGISWVLQSNTTRAFNSSGLVGNSDASTSTGAGAPTTATSGLPSPTGS
;
A
#
# COMPACT_ATOMS: atom_id res chain seq x y z
N MET A 1 9.34 -73.75 -37.68
CA MET A 1 9.20 -73.02 -36.41
C MET A 1 10.38 -72.06 -36.27
N LEU A 2 10.23 -70.81 -36.70
CA LEU A 2 11.20 -69.74 -36.41
C LEU A 2 10.44 -68.65 -35.64
N HIS A 3 10.85 -68.40 -34.39
CA HIS A 3 10.30 -67.32 -33.56
C HIS A 3 11.22 -66.10 -33.68
N GLN A 4 10.77 -65.08 -34.41
CA GLN A 4 11.33 -63.73 -34.34
C GLN A 4 10.90 -63.06 -33.01
N HIS A 5 11.86 -62.66 -32.20
CA HIS A 5 11.62 -61.78 -31.05
C HIS A 5 11.93 -60.35 -31.48
N GLY A 6 10.90 -59.51 -31.57
CA GLY A 6 11.03 -58.07 -31.79
C GLY A 6 11.48 -57.37 -30.51
N CYS A 7 12.63 -56.69 -30.57
CA CYS A 7 13.06 -55.75 -29.54
C CYS A 7 12.29 -54.43 -29.71
N LEU A 8 11.39 -54.14 -28.78
CA LEU A 8 10.72 -52.86 -28.65
C LEU A 8 11.63 -51.89 -27.88
N LEU A 9 12.23 -50.93 -28.56
CA LEU A 9 12.94 -49.80 -27.96
C LEU A 9 11.93 -48.81 -27.37
N LEU A 10 11.83 -48.77 -26.03
CA LEU A 10 11.17 -47.71 -25.29
C LEU A 10 12.10 -46.50 -25.18
N ALA A 11 11.84 -45.46 -25.96
CA ALA A 11 12.48 -44.15 -25.78
C ALA A 11 11.84 -43.43 -24.59
N LEU A 12 12.56 -43.34 -23.46
CA LEU A 12 12.17 -42.45 -22.36
C LEU A 12 12.44 -41.00 -22.78
N ALA A 13 11.37 -40.26 -23.08
CA ALA A 13 11.43 -38.80 -23.18
C ALA A 13 11.62 -38.21 -21.78
N SER A 14 12.82 -37.69 -21.51
CA SER A 14 13.11 -36.96 -20.28
C SER A 14 12.48 -35.57 -20.36
N LEU A 15 11.36 -35.37 -19.67
CA LEU A 15 10.74 -34.05 -19.49
C LEU A 15 11.64 -33.21 -18.56
N CYS A 16 12.52 -32.40 -19.13
CA CYS A 16 13.17 -31.32 -18.42
C CYS A 16 12.11 -30.28 -18.01
N ASN A 17 11.66 -30.36 -16.76
CA ASN A 17 10.89 -29.28 -16.12
C ASN A 17 11.82 -28.08 -15.90
N VAL A 18 11.95 -27.22 -16.92
CA VAL A 18 12.53 -25.90 -16.76
C VAL A 18 11.53 -25.08 -15.95
N LYS A 19 11.73 -24.98 -14.63
CA LYS A 19 11.06 -23.94 -13.84
C LYS A 19 11.56 -22.60 -14.37
N ALA A 20 10.69 -21.84 -15.03
CA ALA A 20 10.98 -20.46 -15.38
C ALA A 20 11.37 -19.72 -14.10
N GLN A 21 12.62 -19.29 -14.03
CA GLN A 21 13.11 -18.48 -12.92
C GLN A 21 12.46 -17.11 -13.06
N GLN A 22 11.46 -16.82 -12.24
CA GLN A 22 10.86 -15.49 -12.16
C GLN A 22 11.99 -14.50 -11.85
N SER A 23 12.27 -13.60 -12.78
CA SER A 23 13.20 -12.50 -12.57
C SER A 23 12.56 -11.54 -11.57
N SER A 24 12.98 -11.60 -10.31
CA SER A 24 12.54 -10.62 -9.31
C SER A 24 13.32 -9.33 -9.50
N THR A 25 12.65 -8.22 -9.78
CA THR A 25 13.25 -6.88 -9.70
C THR A 25 13.08 -6.33 -8.29
N THR A 26 13.82 -5.28 -7.95
CA THR A 26 13.66 -4.63 -6.63
C THR A 26 12.34 -3.84 -6.65
N PRO A 27 11.41 -4.04 -5.71
CA PRO A 27 10.21 -3.21 -5.62
C PRO A 27 10.53 -1.75 -5.28
N HIS A 28 9.75 -0.82 -5.85
CA HIS A 28 9.80 0.61 -5.56
C HIS A 28 8.57 1.04 -4.77
N VAL A 29 8.76 1.81 -3.70
CA VAL A 29 7.67 2.29 -2.85
C VAL A 29 7.73 3.80 -2.70
N LEU A 30 6.61 4.48 -3.00
CA LEU A 30 6.45 5.91 -2.78
C LEU A 30 5.90 6.19 -1.38
N MET A 31 6.64 6.92 -0.57
CA MET A 31 6.18 7.45 0.72
C MET A 31 5.67 8.88 0.54
N TYR A 32 4.39 9.10 0.81
CA TYR A 32 3.74 10.40 0.77
C TYR A 32 3.41 10.85 2.19
N SER A 33 3.86 12.04 2.57
CA SER A 33 3.75 12.52 3.97
C SER A 33 3.25 13.95 4.10
N ALA A 34 2.51 14.45 3.11
CA ALA A 34 1.98 15.80 3.14
C ALA A 34 0.93 16.00 4.25
N THR A 35 0.86 17.23 4.76
CA THR A 35 -0.15 17.70 5.70
C THR A 35 -0.77 18.95 5.11
N GLN A 36 -2.11 19.03 5.07
CA GLN A 36 -2.80 20.24 4.65
C GLN A 36 -2.40 21.41 5.57
N GLU A 37 -2.14 22.57 4.97
CA GLU A 37 -1.81 23.79 5.71
C GLU A 37 -2.87 24.11 6.78
N GLY A 38 -2.41 24.44 7.98
CA GLY A 38 -3.25 24.76 9.13
C GLY A 38 -3.71 23.55 9.96
N LEU A 39 -3.41 22.32 9.53
CA LEU A 39 -3.67 21.11 10.32
C LEU A 39 -2.41 20.62 11.06
N PHE A 40 -2.59 19.67 11.98
CA PHE A 40 -1.52 19.15 12.81
C PHE A 40 -0.50 18.34 11.99
N ARG A 41 0.77 18.77 12.04
CA ARG A 41 1.90 18.12 11.38
C ARG A 41 2.65 17.27 12.41
N HIS A 42 2.74 15.96 12.19
CA HIS A 42 3.42 15.06 13.12
C HIS A 42 4.95 15.19 13.03
N ASP A 43 5.61 15.54 14.13
CA ASP A 43 7.07 15.72 14.19
C ASP A 43 7.85 14.43 13.89
N SER A 44 7.20 13.26 13.95
CA SER A 44 7.82 11.95 13.70
C SER A 44 8.08 11.64 12.23
N ILE A 45 7.46 12.35 11.27
CA ILE A 45 7.59 12.03 9.84
C ILE A 45 9.04 12.00 9.34
N PRO A 46 9.92 12.98 9.63
CA PRO A 46 11.32 12.91 9.19
C PRO A 46 12.06 11.68 9.74
N THR A 47 11.83 11.36 11.03
CA THR A 47 12.38 10.15 11.66
C THR A 47 11.85 8.90 11.00
N ALA A 48 10.55 8.81 10.74
CA ALA A 48 9.91 7.69 10.07
C ALA A 48 10.51 7.42 8.68
N ILE A 49 10.61 8.46 7.84
CA ILE A 49 11.23 8.39 6.51
C ILE A 49 12.66 7.90 6.60
N GLN A 50 13.45 8.48 7.53
CA GLN A 50 14.83 8.07 7.74
C GLN A 50 14.88 6.59 8.12
N ARG A 51 14.15 6.16 9.16
CA ARG A 51 14.15 4.78 9.69
C ARG A 51 13.73 3.77 8.62
N LEU A 52 12.74 4.07 7.79
CA LEU A 52 12.36 3.21 6.67
C LEU A 52 13.48 3.11 5.63
N LYS A 53 14.11 4.21 5.23
CA LYS A 53 15.21 4.21 4.27
C LYS A 53 16.44 3.44 4.75
N VAL A 54 16.88 3.62 6.00
CA VAL A 54 18.05 2.85 6.52
C VAL A 54 17.78 1.35 6.62
N ASN A 55 16.51 0.92 6.65
CA ASN A 55 16.13 -0.49 6.75
C ASN A 55 15.58 -1.06 5.44
N GLN A 56 15.64 -0.32 4.33
CA GLN A 56 15.05 -0.75 3.06
C GLN A 56 15.64 -2.08 2.54
N ASP A 57 16.93 -2.32 2.79
CA ASP A 57 17.63 -3.53 2.36
C ASP A 57 17.15 -4.77 3.12
N SER A 58 16.61 -4.61 4.34
CA SER A 58 16.11 -5.75 5.12
C SER A 58 14.87 -6.39 4.49
N ILE A 59 14.16 -5.64 3.65
CA ILE A 59 13.00 -6.10 2.88
C ILE A 59 13.21 -5.99 1.36
N LYS A 60 14.45 -5.68 0.93
CA LYS A 60 14.89 -5.56 -0.47
C LYS A 60 13.97 -4.63 -1.28
N VAL A 61 13.75 -3.42 -0.80
CA VAL A 61 12.91 -2.39 -1.45
C VAL A 61 13.70 -1.11 -1.67
N VAL A 62 13.26 -0.28 -2.62
CA VAL A 62 13.71 1.12 -2.75
C VAL A 62 12.58 2.04 -2.30
N PHE A 63 12.86 2.90 -1.32
CA PHE A 63 11.93 3.94 -0.89
C PHE A 63 12.24 5.30 -1.51
N GLU A 64 11.24 5.88 -2.17
CA GLU A 64 11.21 7.28 -2.56
C GLU A 64 10.22 8.03 -1.66
N ASN A 65 10.43 9.32 -1.42
CA ASN A 65 9.49 10.11 -0.62
C ASN A 65 9.20 11.47 -1.24
N THR A 66 7.98 11.94 -1.05
CA THR A 66 7.53 13.25 -1.51
C THR A 66 6.47 13.82 -0.57
N GLU A 67 6.36 15.15 -0.55
CA GLU A 67 5.22 15.87 0.01
C GLU A 67 4.48 16.66 -1.09
N ASP A 68 4.94 16.56 -2.34
CA ASP A 68 4.35 17.22 -3.50
C ASP A 68 3.23 16.37 -4.11
N GLY A 69 1.99 16.76 -3.83
CA GLY A 69 0.79 16.12 -4.36
C GLY A 69 0.69 16.16 -5.89
N SER A 70 1.37 17.08 -6.58
CA SER A 70 1.36 17.15 -8.05
C SER A 70 2.03 15.95 -8.71
N THR A 71 2.82 15.19 -7.94
CA THR A 71 3.45 13.93 -8.39
C THR A 71 2.45 12.78 -8.51
N PHE A 72 1.23 12.91 -8.00
CA PHE A 72 0.16 11.92 -8.13
C PHE A 72 -0.45 11.99 -9.54
N THR A 73 0.28 11.45 -10.50
CA THR A 73 -0.16 11.26 -11.88
C THR A 73 -0.13 9.78 -12.21
N ALA A 74 -0.96 9.34 -13.16
CA ALA A 74 -1.02 7.92 -13.55
C ALA A 74 0.36 7.39 -14.00
N SER A 75 1.12 8.19 -14.76
CA SER A 75 2.45 7.81 -15.24
C SER A 75 3.48 7.72 -14.11
N ASN A 76 3.40 8.58 -13.10
CA ASN A 76 4.33 8.51 -11.99
C ASN A 76 3.98 7.37 -11.03
N LEU A 77 2.69 7.18 -10.70
CA LEU A 77 2.25 6.09 -9.82
C LEU A 77 2.52 4.70 -10.40
N ALA A 78 2.53 4.54 -11.73
CA ALA A 78 2.84 3.27 -12.40
C ALA A 78 4.23 2.71 -12.07
N LYS A 79 5.18 3.56 -11.65
CA LYS A 79 6.54 3.16 -11.26
C LYS A 79 6.59 2.39 -9.94
N TYR A 80 5.60 2.59 -9.06
CA TYR A 80 5.66 2.10 -7.68
C TYR A 80 4.80 0.86 -7.45
N ASP A 81 5.41 -0.16 -6.85
CA ASP A 81 4.77 -1.41 -6.46
C ASP A 81 3.83 -1.23 -5.25
N ALA A 82 4.08 -0.22 -4.42
CA ALA A 82 3.19 0.23 -3.35
C ALA A 82 3.30 1.75 -3.13
N VAL A 83 2.23 2.34 -2.58
CA VAL A 83 2.24 3.70 -2.05
C VAL A 83 1.96 3.65 -0.55
N VAL A 84 2.81 4.32 0.22
CA VAL A 84 2.69 4.51 1.67
C VAL A 84 2.23 5.93 1.92
N PHE A 85 1.08 6.11 2.56
CA PHE A 85 0.69 7.38 3.16
C PHE A 85 1.18 7.34 4.61
N LEU A 86 2.07 8.26 4.95
CA LEU A 86 2.81 8.29 6.20
C LEU A 86 2.40 9.54 7.00
N SER A 87 1.50 9.35 7.96
CA SER A 87 1.02 10.41 8.86
C SER A 87 0.50 11.65 8.11
N THR A 88 -0.12 11.41 6.95
CA THR A 88 -0.79 12.44 6.14
C THR A 88 -2.06 12.93 6.83
N VAL A 89 -2.41 14.21 6.70
CA VAL A 89 -3.62 14.79 7.34
C VAL A 89 -4.30 15.77 6.39
N GLY A 90 -5.63 15.71 6.31
CA GLY A 90 -6.45 16.63 5.53
C GLY A 90 -6.52 16.34 4.03
N GLU A 91 -6.87 17.39 3.27
CA GLU A 91 -7.08 17.39 1.83
C GLU A 91 -5.76 17.64 1.09
N VAL A 92 -4.94 16.60 1.02
CA VAL A 92 -3.55 16.65 0.52
C VAL A 92 -3.42 16.33 -0.98
N LEU A 93 -4.52 16.03 -1.67
CA LEU A 93 -4.55 15.82 -3.11
C LEU A 93 -5.68 16.64 -3.72
N ASP A 94 -5.43 17.21 -4.89
CA ASP A 94 -6.48 17.79 -5.71
C ASP A 94 -7.27 16.70 -6.47
N ASN A 95 -8.29 17.10 -7.23
CA ASN A 95 -9.11 16.16 -7.98
C ASN A 95 -8.31 15.32 -9.00
N PRO A 96 -7.39 15.91 -9.81
CA PRO A 96 -6.46 15.12 -10.63
C PRO A 96 -5.67 14.07 -9.84
N GLY A 97 -5.08 14.44 -8.70
CA GLY A 97 -4.32 13.53 -7.85
C GLY A 97 -5.16 12.39 -7.29
N LYS A 98 -6.38 12.68 -6.83
CA LYS A 98 -7.36 11.66 -6.39
C LYS A 98 -7.73 10.70 -7.51
N ASN A 99 -7.95 11.21 -8.73
CA ASN A 99 -8.28 10.38 -9.89
C ASN A 99 -7.10 9.49 -10.31
N ALA A 100 -5.87 9.99 -10.22
CA ALA A 100 -4.68 9.18 -10.45
C ALA A 100 -4.55 8.08 -9.39
N LEU A 101 -4.80 8.40 -8.12
CA LEU A 101 -4.79 7.43 -7.03
C LEU A 101 -5.89 6.37 -7.19
N GLN A 102 -7.11 6.75 -7.60
CA GLN A 102 -8.17 5.81 -7.95
C GLN A 102 -7.73 4.87 -9.07
N THR A 103 -7.12 5.41 -10.12
CA THR A 103 -6.63 4.62 -11.26
C THR A 103 -5.56 3.62 -10.81
N TYR A 104 -4.67 4.05 -9.91
CA TYR A 104 -3.67 3.18 -9.30
C TYR A 104 -4.33 2.03 -8.52
N PHE A 105 -5.30 2.32 -7.64
CA PHE A 105 -6.03 1.28 -6.91
C PHE A 105 -6.76 0.32 -7.84
N ASN A 106 -7.49 0.83 -8.83
CA ASN A 106 -8.20 0.02 -9.83
C ASN A 106 -7.29 -0.90 -10.65
N SER A 107 -6.00 -0.57 -10.74
CA SER A 107 -4.99 -1.34 -11.48
C SER A 107 -4.28 -2.39 -10.62
N GLY A 108 -4.69 -2.60 -9.37
CA GLY A 108 -4.03 -3.52 -8.45
C GLY A 108 -2.99 -2.86 -7.53
N GLY A 109 -3.04 -1.53 -7.40
CA GLY A 109 -2.13 -0.77 -6.56
C GLY A 109 -2.16 -1.20 -5.10
N ASN A 110 -0.98 -1.37 -4.50
CA ASN A 110 -0.85 -1.75 -3.11
C ASN A 110 -0.72 -0.50 -2.23
N PHE A 111 -1.35 -0.53 -1.06
CA PHE A 111 -1.49 0.66 -0.22
C PHE A 111 -1.09 0.38 1.22
N VAL A 112 -0.39 1.33 1.83
CA VAL A 112 -0.11 1.33 3.26
C VAL A 112 -0.50 2.68 3.85
N GLY A 113 -1.31 2.69 4.90
CA GLY A 113 -1.57 3.89 5.70
C GLY A 113 -0.94 3.76 7.09
N ILE A 114 -0.36 4.84 7.61
CA ILE A 114 0.30 4.83 8.91
C ILE A 114 -0.14 6.04 9.72
N HIS A 115 -0.52 5.78 10.98
CA HIS A 115 -0.92 6.77 11.96
C HIS A 115 -2.05 7.66 11.44
N SER A 116 -1.87 8.98 11.42
CA SER A 116 -2.90 9.96 11.08
C SER A 116 -3.42 9.92 9.64
N THR A 117 -2.94 9.02 8.79
CA THR A 117 -3.50 8.78 7.45
C THR A 117 -5.02 8.54 7.48
N SER A 118 -5.58 8.05 8.59
CA SER A 118 -7.03 7.93 8.77
C SER A 118 -7.79 9.26 8.91
N ASP A 119 -7.10 10.38 9.05
CA ASP A 119 -7.64 11.74 9.01
C ASP A 119 -7.36 12.45 7.67
N CYS A 120 -6.98 11.68 6.64
CA CYS A 120 -6.65 12.18 5.31
C CYS A 120 -7.78 11.89 4.30
N LEU A 121 -7.97 12.80 3.34
CA LEU A 121 -8.89 12.64 2.20
C LEU A 121 -10.28 12.10 2.58
N ARG A 122 -10.84 12.56 3.72
CA ARG A 122 -12.05 12.01 4.35
C ARG A 122 -13.27 11.94 3.43
N ASN A 123 -13.34 12.81 2.42
CA ASN A 123 -14.43 12.90 1.44
C ASN A 123 -14.18 12.08 0.15
N THR A 124 -13.06 11.36 0.06
CA THR A 124 -12.71 10.52 -1.09
C THR A 124 -13.04 9.06 -0.75
N THR A 125 -14.23 8.61 -1.18
CA THR A 125 -14.80 7.31 -0.80
C THR A 125 -13.85 6.13 -1.05
N SER A 126 -13.18 6.10 -2.19
CA SER A 126 -12.24 5.03 -2.52
C SER A 126 -11.02 4.99 -1.62
N PHE A 127 -10.46 6.14 -1.28
CA PHE A 127 -9.35 6.24 -0.33
C PHE A 127 -9.76 5.72 1.04
N VAL A 128 -10.90 6.17 1.56
CA VAL A 128 -11.44 5.71 2.86
C VAL A 128 -11.67 4.20 2.87
N ARG A 129 -12.21 3.64 1.79
CA ARG A 129 -12.44 2.20 1.67
C ARG A 129 -11.13 1.41 1.51
N GLN A 130 -10.16 1.93 0.77
CA GLN A 130 -8.81 1.35 0.63
C GLN A 130 -8.13 1.28 2.00
N LEU A 131 -8.27 2.34 2.80
CA LEU A 131 -7.73 2.45 4.14
C LEU A 131 -8.44 1.50 5.12
N GLY A 132 -9.78 1.52 5.16
CA GLY A 132 -10.61 0.64 5.98
C GLY A 132 -11.55 1.38 6.93
N ALA A 133 -11.08 2.44 7.58
CA ALA A 133 -11.89 3.27 8.48
C ALA A 133 -11.29 4.67 8.63
N ARG A 134 -12.13 5.67 8.95
CA ARG A 134 -11.67 7.04 9.25
C ARG A 134 -11.45 7.24 10.73
N PHE A 135 -10.52 8.12 11.06
CA PHE A 135 -10.28 8.63 12.40
C PHE A 135 -11.51 9.35 12.94
N ASP A 136 -11.88 9.11 14.20
CA ASP A 136 -12.86 9.91 14.95
C ASP A 136 -12.14 10.80 15.98
N TYR A 137 -11.59 10.18 17.03
CA TYR A 137 -10.78 10.83 18.06
C TYR A 137 -9.79 9.83 18.66
N HIS A 138 -8.89 10.27 19.54
CA HIS A 138 -8.06 9.36 20.34
C HIS A 138 -8.05 9.77 21.81
N ALA A 139 -7.80 8.80 22.69
CA ALA A 139 -7.43 9.08 24.09
C ALA A 139 -6.11 9.85 24.15
N ASP A 140 -5.82 10.53 25.26
CA ASP A 140 -4.57 11.26 25.42
C ASP A 140 -3.36 10.36 25.24
N LEU A 141 -2.26 10.93 24.72
CA LEU A 141 -0.99 10.23 24.54
C LEU A 141 -0.50 9.67 25.90
N GLN A 142 -0.54 8.34 26.03
CA GLN A 142 -0.23 7.63 27.28
C GLN A 142 0.29 6.22 26.98
N GLU A 143 0.74 5.51 28.02
CA GLU A 143 1.05 4.09 27.86
C GLU A 143 -0.24 3.30 27.68
N ALA A 144 -0.25 2.42 26.69
CA ALA A 144 -1.35 1.51 26.41
C ALA A 144 -0.79 0.16 25.94
N THR A 145 -1.54 -0.91 26.17
CA THR A 145 -1.21 -2.24 25.66
C THR A 145 -2.03 -2.54 24.41
N VAL A 146 -1.36 -3.01 23.36
CA VAL A 146 -2.01 -3.58 22.18
C VAL A 146 -1.74 -5.08 22.13
N ASN A 147 -2.76 -5.86 21.77
CA ASN A 147 -2.70 -7.31 21.68
C ASN A 147 -2.64 -7.75 20.22
N VAL A 148 -1.75 -8.69 19.91
CA VAL A 148 -1.75 -9.40 18.63
C VAL A 148 -2.97 -10.31 18.58
N ILE A 149 -3.82 -10.10 17.58
CA ILE A 149 -5.03 -10.88 17.36
C ILE A 149 -5.10 -11.37 15.90
N GLY A 150 -6.05 -12.25 15.61
CA GLY A 150 -6.27 -12.75 14.25
C GLY A 150 -5.22 -13.77 13.80
N PRO A 151 -5.12 -14.04 12.48
CA PRO A 151 -4.18 -15.02 11.93
C PRO A 151 -2.73 -14.50 11.97
N THR A 152 -1.78 -15.42 11.90
CA THR A 152 -0.36 -15.09 11.76
C THR A 152 -0.13 -14.22 10.53
N HIS A 153 0.56 -13.09 10.70
CA HIS A 153 0.79 -12.12 9.64
C HIS A 153 2.22 -11.56 9.70
N PRO A 154 2.88 -11.23 8.57
CA PRO A 154 4.24 -10.69 8.60
C PRO A 154 4.40 -9.44 9.48
N SER A 155 3.38 -8.56 9.51
CA SER A 155 3.39 -7.37 10.38
C SER A 155 3.32 -7.69 11.88
N THR A 156 2.97 -8.90 12.31
CA THR A 156 2.93 -9.27 13.73
C THR A 156 3.95 -10.34 14.10
N SER A 157 4.78 -10.79 13.15
CA SER A 157 5.75 -11.86 13.36
C SER A 157 6.83 -11.56 14.41
N GLY A 158 7.21 -10.29 14.56
CA GLY A 158 8.16 -9.81 15.57
C GLY A 158 7.52 -9.07 16.74
N VAL A 159 6.18 -9.06 16.82
CA VAL A 159 5.43 -8.32 17.86
C VAL A 159 5.05 -9.30 18.97
N PRO A 160 5.30 -9.00 20.26
CA PRO A 160 4.87 -9.86 21.35
C PRO A 160 3.34 -9.92 21.41
N SER A 161 2.79 -10.99 21.97
CA SER A 161 1.32 -11.21 22.02
C SER A 161 0.57 -10.07 22.72
N ALA A 162 1.20 -9.45 23.71
CA ALA A 162 0.79 -8.19 24.33
C ALA A 162 1.99 -7.24 24.29
N TRP A 163 1.79 -6.04 23.75
CA TRP A 163 2.83 -5.05 23.52
C TRP A 163 2.41 -3.72 24.16
N THR A 164 3.12 -3.30 25.21
CA THR A 164 2.91 -2.00 25.83
C THR A 164 3.81 -0.95 25.19
N LEU A 165 3.21 0.15 24.76
CA LEU A 165 3.89 1.29 24.16
C LEU A 165 3.19 2.59 24.54
N ARG A 166 3.90 3.73 24.39
CA ARG A 166 3.31 5.05 24.53
C ARG A 166 2.84 5.55 23.17
N ASP A 167 1.53 5.67 22.97
CA ASP A 167 0.94 6.17 21.72
C ASP A 167 -0.50 6.68 21.97
N GLU A 168 -1.15 7.14 20.91
CA GLU A 168 -2.55 7.58 20.92
C GLU A 168 -3.46 6.43 20.48
N MET A 169 -4.33 5.96 21.36
CA MET A 169 -5.29 4.90 21.02
C MET A 169 -6.45 5.50 20.24
N TYR A 170 -6.37 5.39 18.91
CA TYR A 170 -7.34 5.95 17.97
C TYR A 170 -8.67 5.20 18.03
N ASN A 171 -9.76 5.95 18.03
CA ASN A 171 -11.10 5.47 17.76
C ASN A 171 -11.50 5.82 16.31
N PHE A 172 -12.38 5.02 15.72
CA PHE A 172 -12.74 5.10 14.31
C PHE A 172 -14.24 5.30 14.09
N GLU A 173 -14.59 5.96 12.99
CA GLU A 173 -15.99 6.22 12.62
C GLU A 173 -16.76 4.97 12.13
N SER A 174 -16.06 3.85 11.90
CA SER A 174 -16.65 2.61 11.38
C SER A 174 -15.78 1.41 11.69
N ASN A 175 -16.38 0.21 11.73
CA ASN A 175 -15.66 -1.05 11.86
C ASN A 175 -14.96 -1.42 10.53
N PRO A 176 -13.62 -1.50 10.46
CA PRO A 176 -12.91 -1.84 9.23
C PRO A 176 -13.25 -3.26 8.73
N ARG A 177 -13.75 -4.14 9.62
CA ARG A 177 -14.16 -5.51 9.25
C ARG A 177 -15.38 -5.53 8.32
N ASP A 178 -16.18 -4.48 8.28
CA ASP A 178 -17.34 -4.38 7.37
C ASP A 178 -16.89 -4.26 5.90
N LEU A 179 -15.62 -3.91 5.66
CA LEU A 179 -14.97 -3.92 4.35
C LEU A 179 -14.16 -5.21 4.10
N GLY A 180 -14.27 -6.20 4.98
CA GLY A 180 -13.50 -7.44 4.91
C GLY A 180 -12.07 -7.31 5.43
N ALA A 181 -11.74 -6.23 6.14
CA ALA A 181 -10.43 -6.11 6.78
C ALA A 181 -10.25 -7.13 7.91
N ILE A 182 -9.03 -7.63 8.06
CA ILE A 182 -8.62 -8.54 9.12
C ILE A 182 -7.76 -7.76 10.09
N VAL A 183 -8.25 -7.61 11.32
CA VAL A 183 -7.55 -6.90 12.39
C VAL A 183 -6.47 -7.79 12.99
N VAL A 184 -5.27 -7.24 13.14
CA VAL A 184 -4.07 -7.93 13.63
C VAL A 184 -3.50 -7.34 14.91
N LEU A 185 -3.82 -6.09 15.23
CA LEU A 185 -3.58 -5.48 16.54
C LEU A 185 -4.87 -4.88 17.09
N SER A 186 -5.09 -5.07 18.38
CA SER A 186 -6.23 -4.48 19.09
C SER A 186 -5.82 -3.81 20.40
N ALA A 187 -6.39 -2.66 20.73
CA ALA A 187 -6.13 -1.99 22.00
C ALA A 187 -6.76 -2.76 23.16
N ASP A 188 -6.00 -2.92 24.25
CA ASP A 188 -6.53 -3.32 25.55
C ASP A 188 -7.09 -2.09 26.27
N GLU A 189 -8.40 -1.91 26.16
CA GLU A 189 -9.11 -0.77 26.75
C GLU A 189 -9.02 -0.70 28.29
N SER A 190 -8.56 -1.76 28.97
CA SER A 190 -8.31 -1.73 30.41
C SER A 190 -6.95 -1.15 30.80
N SER A 191 -6.06 -0.94 29.82
CA SER A 191 -4.67 -0.53 30.05
C SER A 191 -4.41 0.98 29.93
N TYR A 192 -5.42 1.76 29.52
CA TYR A 192 -5.33 3.20 29.34
C TYR A 192 -6.66 3.88 29.69
N THR A 193 -6.64 5.21 29.87
CA THR A 193 -7.83 6.00 30.19
C THR A 193 -8.37 6.69 28.95
N ASP A 194 -9.64 6.45 28.64
CA ASP A 194 -10.45 7.21 27.67
C ASP A 194 -11.75 7.61 28.36
N ASP A 195 -11.88 8.89 28.70
CA ASP A 195 -13.04 9.44 29.42
C ASP A 195 -14.15 9.93 28.48
N ARG A 196 -13.94 9.82 27.16
CA ARG A 196 -14.87 10.31 26.14
C ARG A 196 -15.88 9.24 25.76
N GLU A 197 -17.10 9.67 25.47
CA GLU A 197 -18.13 8.79 24.93
C GLU A 197 -17.87 8.49 23.44
N ARG A 198 -17.74 7.20 23.11
CA ARG A 198 -17.63 6.75 21.72
C ARG A 198 -18.95 6.95 20.97
N ARG A 199 -18.90 7.68 19.86
CA ARG A 199 -20.08 7.98 19.04
C ARG A 199 -20.35 6.94 17.95
N PHE A 200 -19.31 6.22 17.54
CA PHE A 200 -19.35 5.29 16.43
C PHE A 200 -19.02 3.86 16.90
N ASP A 201 -19.61 2.88 16.21
CA ASP A 201 -19.26 1.47 16.38
C ASP A 201 -18.09 1.11 15.46
N GLN A 202 -16.90 1.02 16.05
CA GLN A 202 -15.67 0.55 15.39
C GLN A 202 -15.48 -0.97 15.48
N GLY A 203 -16.44 -1.66 16.09
CA GLY A 203 -16.38 -3.09 16.38
C GLY A 203 -15.48 -3.45 17.56
N SER A 204 -15.61 -4.70 17.98
CA SER A 204 -14.82 -5.31 19.05
C SER A 204 -14.15 -6.61 18.56
N PRO A 205 -12.90 -6.92 18.96
CA PRO A 205 -11.99 -6.08 19.75
C PRO A 205 -11.58 -4.77 19.04
N HIS A 206 -11.27 -3.72 19.83
CA HIS A 206 -10.92 -2.35 19.37
C HIS A 206 -9.80 -2.40 18.32
N PRO A 207 -10.06 -2.07 17.04
CA PRO A 207 -9.06 -2.23 15.98
C PRO A 207 -7.94 -1.18 16.06
N ILE A 208 -6.67 -1.60 15.96
CA ILE A 208 -5.50 -0.68 15.91
C ILE A 208 -4.71 -0.84 14.62
N ALA A 209 -4.54 -2.08 14.16
CA ALA A 209 -3.94 -2.37 12.87
C ALA A 209 -4.70 -3.48 12.15
N TRP A 210 -4.80 -3.37 10.84
CA TRP A 210 -5.51 -4.33 10.00
C TRP A 210 -4.92 -4.39 8.60
N TYR A 211 -5.32 -5.42 7.86
CA TYR A 211 -5.04 -5.53 6.44
C TYR A 211 -6.29 -5.91 5.66
N GLN A 212 -6.30 -5.62 4.36
CA GLN A 212 -7.29 -6.11 3.41
C GLN A 212 -6.55 -6.91 2.32
N GLU A 213 -6.83 -8.22 2.26
CA GLU A 213 -6.26 -9.11 1.21
C GLU A 213 -6.73 -8.68 -0.18
N ARG A 214 -7.98 -8.22 -0.27
CA ARG A 214 -8.55 -7.54 -1.44
C ARG A 214 -9.05 -6.18 -0.99
N ALA A 215 -8.28 -5.13 -1.28
CA ALA A 215 -8.63 -3.80 -0.80
C ALA A 215 -9.94 -3.27 -1.41
N ALA A 216 -10.78 -2.65 -0.58
CA ALA A 216 -12.16 -2.29 -0.89
C ALA A 216 -12.31 -0.94 -1.62
N GLY A 217 -11.21 -0.22 -1.88
CA GLY A 217 -11.17 1.08 -2.54
C GLY A 217 -11.27 1.04 -4.06
N VAL A 218 -11.42 -0.15 -4.66
CA VAL A 218 -11.51 -0.33 -6.10
C VAL A 218 -12.94 -0.30 -6.62
N ASP A 219 -13.09 0.12 -7.87
CA ASP A 219 -14.35 0.02 -8.61
C ASP A 219 -14.67 -1.45 -8.94
N ALA A 220 -15.93 -1.71 -9.32
CA ALA A 220 -16.42 -3.08 -9.58
C ALA A 220 -15.66 -3.81 -10.71
N SER A 221 -15.10 -3.08 -11.68
CA SER A 221 -14.26 -3.63 -12.77
C SER A 221 -12.76 -3.61 -12.45
N GLY A 222 -12.36 -3.03 -11.32
CA GLY A 222 -10.98 -2.91 -10.92
C GLY A 222 -10.38 -4.23 -10.44
N THR A 223 -9.06 -4.35 -10.56
CA THR A 223 -8.30 -5.40 -9.88
C THR A 223 -7.84 -4.87 -8.54
N ALA A 224 -8.26 -5.50 -7.44
CA ALA A 224 -7.84 -5.11 -6.10
C ALA A 224 -6.39 -5.56 -5.82
N GLY A 225 -5.56 -4.65 -5.32
CA GLY A 225 -4.32 -4.97 -4.63
C GLY A 225 -4.57 -5.28 -3.15
N ARG A 226 -3.48 -5.25 -2.36
CA ARG A 226 -3.53 -5.37 -0.90
C ARG A 226 -3.49 -4.01 -0.23
N SER A 227 -4.09 -3.90 0.96
CA SER A 227 -3.87 -2.76 1.84
C SER A 227 -3.50 -3.16 3.26
N PHE A 228 -2.66 -2.35 3.91
CA PHE A 228 -2.30 -2.49 5.32
C PHE A 228 -2.43 -1.12 6.01
N TYR A 229 -2.90 -1.12 7.25
CA TYR A 229 -3.01 0.08 8.07
C TYR A 229 -2.62 -0.20 9.51
N THR A 230 -1.99 0.79 10.15
CA THR A 230 -1.82 0.85 11.61
C THR A 230 -2.01 2.28 12.08
N SER A 231 -2.71 2.48 13.21
CA SER A 231 -2.87 3.80 13.82
C SER A 231 -1.70 4.22 14.70
N LEU A 232 -0.76 3.31 14.97
CA LEU A 232 0.43 3.59 15.78
C LEU A 232 1.45 4.42 14.98
N GLY A 233 2.34 5.12 15.68
CA GLY A 233 3.48 5.82 15.10
C GLY A 233 3.54 7.32 15.38
N HIS A 234 2.88 7.82 16.44
CA HIS A 234 2.89 9.24 16.78
C HIS A 234 4.31 9.76 17.07
N LEU A 235 5.05 9.06 17.92
CA LEU A 235 6.29 9.54 18.55
C LEU A 235 7.55 9.16 17.75
N ASN A 236 8.59 10.01 17.86
CA ASN A 236 9.93 9.71 17.34
C ASN A 236 10.52 8.44 17.98
N GLU A 237 10.22 8.23 19.26
CA GLU A 237 10.63 7.08 20.04
C GLU A 237 10.01 5.78 19.49
N THR A 238 8.74 5.83 19.07
CA THR A 238 8.06 4.68 18.45
C THR A 238 8.78 4.25 17.18
N TRP A 239 9.24 5.18 16.33
CA TRP A 239 10.01 4.86 15.12
C TRP A 239 11.43 4.32 15.39
N GLN A 240 11.95 4.49 16.59
CA GLN A 240 13.24 3.95 17.03
C GLN A 240 13.08 2.55 17.68
N ASP A 241 11.86 2.18 18.07
CA ASP A 241 11.56 0.86 18.62
C ASP A 241 11.70 -0.22 17.52
N PRO A 242 12.59 -1.22 17.70
CA PRO A 242 12.72 -2.32 16.74
C PRO A 242 11.44 -3.15 16.57
N VAL A 243 10.58 -3.25 17.58
CA VAL A 243 9.29 -3.98 17.50
C VAL A 243 8.34 -3.26 16.55
N PHE A 244 8.18 -1.94 16.72
CA PHE A 244 7.36 -1.14 15.82
C PHE A 244 7.92 -1.14 14.40
N LEU A 245 9.24 -1.00 14.24
CA LEU A 245 9.86 -1.03 12.92
C LEU A 245 9.64 -2.38 12.22
N SER A 246 9.74 -3.49 12.96
CA SER A 246 9.40 -4.83 12.44
C SER A 246 7.94 -4.92 12.02
N HIS A 247 7.02 -4.29 12.76
CA HIS A 247 5.60 -4.26 12.42
C HIS A 247 5.35 -3.55 11.08
N ILE A 248 5.94 -2.38 10.89
CA ILE A 248 5.80 -1.59 9.66
C ILE A 248 6.44 -2.31 8.46
N LEU A 249 7.69 -2.76 8.60
CA LEU A 249 8.40 -3.44 7.50
C LEU A 249 7.73 -4.77 7.14
N GLY A 250 7.15 -5.48 8.11
CA GLY A 250 6.35 -6.67 7.86
C GLY A 250 5.07 -6.38 7.08
N GLY A 251 4.37 -5.28 7.43
CA GLY A 251 3.19 -4.81 6.70
C GLY A 251 3.50 -4.42 5.25
N ILE A 252 4.55 -3.62 5.03
CA ILE A 252 5.03 -3.24 3.70
C ILE A 252 5.44 -4.48 2.89
N SER A 253 6.21 -5.39 3.49
CA SER A 253 6.61 -6.64 2.83
C SER A 253 5.40 -7.47 2.39
N TRP A 254 4.37 -7.54 3.21
CA TRP A 254 3.18 -8.33 2.91
C TRP A 254 2.34 -7.73 1.77
N VAL A 255 2.14 -6.40 1.73
CA VAL A 255 1.42 -5.79 0.59
C VAL A 255 2.18 -5.98 -0.71
N LEU A 256 3.51 -5.91 -0.68
CA LEU A 256 4.36 -6.14 -1.84
C LEU A 256 4.30 -7.58 -2.36
N GLN A 257 3.97 -8.56 -1.51
CA GLN A 257 3.73 -9.95 -1.94
C GLN A 257 2.36 -10.16 -2.62
N SER A 258 1.59 -9.10 -2.86
CA SER A 258 0.38 -9.19 -3.68
C SER A 258 0.71 -9.78 -5.07
N ASN A 259 -0.21 -10.57 -5.62
CA ASN A 259 -0.08 -11.08 -6.98
C ASN A 259 -0.09 -9.97 -8.04
N THR A 260 -0.51 -8.75 -7.69
CA THR A 260 -0.51 -7.58 -8.58
C THR A 260 0.86 -6.91 -8.67
N THR A 261 1.82 -7.24 -7.80
CA THR A 261 3.14 -6.61 -7.75
C THR A 261 4.06 -7.14 -8.86
N ARG A 262 4.55 -6.23 -9.73
CA ARG A 262 5.41 -6.63 -10.84
C ARG A 262 6.80 -7.09 -10.39
N ALA A 263 7.32 -6.54 -9.30
CA ALA A 263 8.64 -6.90 -8.77
C ALA A 263 8.83 -8.40 -8.51
N PHE A 264 7.77 -9.11 -8.16
CA PHE A 264 7.80 -10.54 -7.81
C PHE A 264 6.97 -11.42 -8.74
N ASN A 265 6.19 -10.81 -9.63
CA ASN A 265 5.34 -11.50 -10.59
C ASN A 265 5.42 -10.78 -11.93
N SER A 266 5.95 -11.43 -12.97
CA SER A 266 6.01 -10.85 -14.32
C SER A 266 4.63 -10.53 -14.91
N SER A 267 3.56 -11.16 -14.39
CA SER A 267 2.17 -10.85 -14.75
C SER A 267 1.53 -9.79 -13.83
N GLY A 268 2.30 -9.21 -12.91
CA GLY A 268 1.88 -8.14 -12.02
C GLY A 268 1.56 -6.85 -12.80
N LEU A 269 0.56 -6.15 -12.31
CA LEU A 269 -0.06 -5.00 -12.98
C LEU A 269 0.55 -3.66 -12.55
N VAL A 270 1.14 -3.58 -11.34
CA VAL A 270 1.66 -2.34 -10.76
C VAL A 270 3.15 -2.40 -10.45
N GLY A 271 3.81 -1.25 -10.54
CA GLY A 271 5.21 -1.07 -10.21
C GLY A 271 6.17 -1.44 -11.35
N ASN A 272 7.43 -1.00 -11.21
CA ASN A 272 8.53 -1.35 -12.11
C ASN A 272 8.25 -1.12 -13.61
N SER A 273 7.36 -0.17 -13.94
CA SER A 273 7.22 0.26 -15.33
C SER A 273 8.37 1.22 -15.66
N ASP A 274 9.26 0.82 -16.56
CA ASP A 274 10.13 1.79 -17.21
C ASP A 274 9.24 2.85 -17.87
N ALA A 275 9.59 4.13 -17.69
CA ALA A 275 8.88 5.26 -18.31
C ALA A 275 8.89 5.22 -19.86
N SER A 276 9.46 4.17 -20.47
CA SER A 276 9.69 4.01 -21.91
C SER A 276 8.66 3.14 -22.64
N THR A 277 7.72 2.46 -21.99
CA THR A 277 6.71 1.63 -22.72
C THR A 277 5.46 2.40 -23.13
N SER A 278 5.62 3.66 -23.56
CA SER A 278 4.63 4.35 -24.41
C SER A 278 5.07 4.30 -25.88
N THR A 279 5.18 3.10 -26.46
CA THR A 279 5.10 2.92 -27.92
C THR A 279 3.60 2.81 -28.23
N GLY A 280 2.93 3.78 -28.86
CA GLY A 280 3.24 4.33 -30.17
C GLY A 280 2.23 3.76 -31.17
N ALA A 281 1.05 4.39 -31.28
CA ALA A 281 0.11 4.16 -32.38
C ALA A 281 -0.64 5.46 -32.67
N GLY A 282 -0.18 6.17 -33.70
CA GLY A 282 -0.75 7.43 -34.17
C GLY A 282 0.24 8.14 -35.09
N ALA A 283 0.40 7.61 -36.30
CA ALA A 283 1.27 8.17 -37.33
C ALA A 283 0.95 9.66 -37.62
N PRO A 284 1.96 10.50 -37.90
CA PRO A 284 1.71 11.85 -38.36
C PRO A 284 1.28 11.81 -39.82
N THR A 285 0.03 12.20 -40.11
CA THR A 285 -0.40 12.53 -41.47
C THR A 285 0.33 13.77 -41.94
N THR A 286 1.19 13.61 -42.94
CA THR A 286 1.80 14.68 -43.74
C THR A 286 0.70 15.55 -44.36
N ALA A 287 0.56 16.78 -43.89
CA ALA A 287 -0.20 17.81 -44.58
C ALA A 287 0.73 18.51 -45.59
N THR A 288 0.53 18.20 -46.87
CA THR A 288 1.15 18.90 -47.99
C THR A 288 0.54 20.29 -48.11
N SER A 289 1.39 21.31 -47.98
CA SER A 289 1.06 22.71 -48.22
C SER A 289 0.76 22.95 -49.71
N GLY A 290 -0.49 23.27 -50.05
CA GLY A 290 -0.85 23.85 -51.33
C GLY A 290 -0.72 25.37 -51.29
N LEU A 291 0.16 25.94 -52.12
CA LEU A 291 0.19 27.37 -52.42
C LEU A 291 -1.03 27.76 -53.28
N PRO A 292 -1.63 28.95 -53.09
CA PRO A 292 -2.54 29.53 -54.06
C PRO A 292 -1.79 30.31 -55.15
N SER A 293 -2.15 30.06 -56.41
CA SER A 293 -1.75 30.84 -57.58
C SER A 293 -2.37 32.26 -57.57
N PRO A 294 -1.66 33.30 -58.04
CA PRO A 294 -2.26 34.61 -58.29
C PRO A 294 -2.85 34.68 -59.71
N THR A 295 -4.13 35.05 -59.81
CA THR A 295 -4.73 35.56 -61.06
C THR A 295 -4.66 37.07 -61.06
N GLY A 296 -3.99 37.64 -62.06
CA GLY A 296 -4.07 39.07 -62.37
C GLY A 296 -5.31 39.39 -63.21
N SER A 297 -6.00 40.45 -62.82
CA SER A 297 -6.62 41.51 -63.65
C SER A 297 -7.11 42.60 -62.70
#